data_AF-A0A1V4DKC8-F1
#
_entry.id   AF-A0A1V4DKC8-F1
#
_cell.length_a   1.000
_cell.length_b   1.000
_cell.length_c   1.000
_cell.angle_alpha   90.00
_cell.angle_beta   90.00
_cell.angle_gamma   90.00
#
_symmetry.space_group_name_H-M   'P 1'
#
loop_
_entity.id
_entity.type
_entity.pdbx_description
1 polymer ?
#
loop_
_entity_poly.entity_id
_entity_poly.type
_entity_poly.pdbx_seq_one_letter_code
_entity_poly.pdbx_strand_id
1 'polypeptide(L)'
;MSISITMIIFSVLFLVFIIRLIKTATFTLEYSLMWLAIGTIMLVFSIFPQIPEYFANLFGFETMSNFLLVMAVLFSLLQLIIFTKYTTKQTDDIKSLIQEVSILKEKVKKEE
;
A
#
# COMPACT_ATOMS: atom_id res chain seq x y z
N MET A 1 -19.96 8.49 22.62
CA MET A 1 -18.98 7.38 22.58
C MET A 1 -17.61 8.00 22.36
N SER A 2 -16.70 7.88 23.32
CA SER A 2 -15.43 8.62 23.33
C SER A 2 -14.57 8.25 22.12
N ILE A 3 -14.08 9.25 21.38
CA ILE A 3 -13.30 9.12 20.12
C ILE A 3 -12.15 8.10 20.26
N SER A 4 -11.55 8.01 21.44
CA SER A 4 -10.46 7.07 21.78
C SER A 4 -10.87 5.60 21.63
N ILE A 5 -12.10 5.23 22.00
CA ILE A 5 -12.58 3.84 21.90
C ILE A 5 -12.77 3.45 20.44
N THR A 6 -13.31 4.36 19.62
CA THR A 6 -13.51 4.14 18.19
C THR A 6 -12.17 3.96 17.47
N MET A 7 -11.15 4.74 17.81
CA MET A 7 -9.79 4.60 17.24
C MET A 7 -9.14 3.26 17.58
N ILE A 8 -9.29 2.77 18.81
CA ILE A 8 -8.76 1.46 19.22
C ILE A 8 -9.42 0.34 18.41
N ILE A 9 -10.76 0.37 18.30
CA ILE A 9 -11.51 -0.63 17.52
C ILE A 9 -11.08 -0.63 16.05
N PHE A 10 -10.91 0.56 15.45
CA PHE A 10 -10.52 0.69 14.06
C PHE A 10 -9.09 0.18 13.81
N SER A 11 -8.16 0.49 14.73
CA SER A 11 -6.77 0.03 14.67
C SER A 11 -6.66 -1.50 14.77
N VAL A 12 -7.40 -2.10 15.71
CA VAL A 12 -7.44 -3.57 15.88
C VAL A 12 -8.06 -4.25 14.65
N LEU A 13 -9.18 -3.73 14.13
CA LEU A 13 -9.80 -4.24 12.90
C LEU A 13 -8.85 -4.16 11.70
N PHE A 14 -8.15 -3.05 11.56
CA PHE A 14 -7.18 -2.84 10.49
C PHE A 14 -6.01 -3.83 10.57
N LEU A 15 -5.45 -4.06 11.77
CA LEU A 15 -4.42 -5.08 11.98
C LEU A 15 -4.90 -6.49 11.64
N VAL A 16 -6.08 -6.88 12.12
CA VAL A 16 -6.66 -8.19 11.81
C VAL A 16 -6.89 -8.34 10.31
N PHE A 17 -7.33 -7.28 9.63
CA PHE A 17 -7.49 -7.25 8.18
C PHE A 17 -6.16 -7.46 7.44
N ILE A 18 -5.09 -6.73 7.81
CA ILE A 18 -3.76 -6.89 7.23
C ILE A 18 -3.21 -8.31 7.46
N ILE A 19 -3.34 -8.84 8.68
CA ILE A 19 -2.90 -10.21 9.01
C ILE A 19 -3.66 -11.24 8.17
N ARG A 20 -4.98 -11.07 7.98
CA ARG A 20 -5.78 -11.93 7.09
C ARG A 20 -5.31 -11.84 5.64
N LEU A 21 -5.02 -10.63 5.15
CA LEU A 21 -4.52 -10.40 3.79
C LEU A 21 -3.20 -11.13 3.55
N ILE A 22 -2.28 -11.07 4.52
CA ILE A 22 -0.99 -11.79 4.49
C ILE A 22 -1.20 -13.31 4.50
N LYS A 23 -2.10 -13.80 5.38
CA LYS A 23 -2.36 -15.24 5.54
C LYS A 23 -3.02 -15.88 4.31
N THR A 24 -3.69 -15.08 3.47
CA THR A 24 -4.41 -15.57 2.28
C THR A 24 -3.49 -15.68 1.04
N ALA A 25 -2.18 -15.46 1.19
CA ALA A 25 -1.14 -15.65 0.16
C ALA A 25 -1.39 -14.90 -1.18
N THR A 26 -2.28 -13.90 -1.20
CA THR A 26 -2.56 -13.07 -2.38
C THR A 26 -1.52 -11.96 -2.57
N PHE A 27 -0.76 -11.61 -1.53
CA PHE A 27 0.35 -10.65 -1.57
C PHE A 27 1.69 -11.35 -1.30
N THR A 28 2.62 -11.27 -2.26
CA THR A 28 4.03 -11.68 -2.07
C THR A 28 4.65 -10.88 -0.92
N LEU A 29 5.56 -11.48 -0.16
CA LEU A 29 6.21 -10.90 1.05
C LEU A 29 6.61 -9.42 0.85
N GLU A 30 7.16 -9.08 -0.31
CA GLU A 30 7.59 -7.73 -0.71
C GLU A 30 6.49 -6.66 -0.58
N TYR A 31 5.28 -6.96 -1.07
CA TYR A 31 4.15 -6.00 -1.03
C TYR A 31 3.52 -5.90 0.36
N SER A 32 3.59 -6.97 1.14
CA SER A 32 3.07 -6.99 2.52
C SER A 32 3.93 -6.23 3.52
N LEU A 33 5.24 -6.10 3.25
CA LEU A 33 6.18 -5.34 4.11
C LEU A 33 5.77 -3.88 4.26
N MET A 34 5.35 -3.24 3.18
CA MET A 34 4.91 -1.84 3.20
C MET A 34 3.66 -1.67 4.08
N TRP A 35 2.68 -2.56 3.98
CA TRP A 35 1.48 -2.53 4.82
C TRP A 35 1.76 -2.86 6.29
N LEU A 36 2.67 -3.79 6.57
CA LEU A 36 3.13 -4.09 7.93
C LEU A 36 3.82 -2.89 8.58
N ALA A 37 4.64 -2.16 7.83
CA ALA A 37 5.28 -0.94 8.30
C ALA A 37 4.24 0.14 8.65
N ILE A 38 3.25 0.38 7.79
CA ILE A 38 2.16 1.34 8.06
C ILE A 38 1.38 0.93 9.31
N GLY A 39 0.97 -0.34 9.41
CA GLY A 39 0.21 -0.84 10.56
C GLY A 39 1.00 -0.69 11.87
N THR A 40 2.31 -0.90 11.82
CA THR A 40 3.21 -0.70 12.96
C THR A 40 3.31 0.78 13.35
N ILE A 41 3.47 1.68 12.37
CA ILE A 41 3.50 3.14 12.63
C ILE A 41 2.17 3.61 13.22
N MET A 42 1.04 3.14 12.69
CA MET A 42 -0.31 3.42 13.20
C MET A 42 -0.48 2.95 14.65
N LEU A 43 0.02 1.75 14.99
CA LEU A 43 0.03 1.26 16.37
C LEU A 43 0.84 2.16 17.29
N VAL A 44 2.05 2.55 16.88
CA VAL A 44 2.91 3.45 17.66
C VAL A 44 2.21 4.79 17.89
N PHE A 45 1.56 5.36 16.87
CA PHE A 45 0.80 6.60 17.00
C PHE A 45 -0.43 6.45 17.90
N SER A 46 -1.05 5.27 17.93
CA SER A 46 -2.18 4.99 18.81
C SER A 46 -1.77 4.87 20.28
N ILE A 47 -0.56 4.37 20.56
CA ILE A 47 -0.02 4.27 21.93
C ILE A 47 0.55 5.63 22.38
N PHE A 48 1.18 6.37 21.46
CA PHE A 48 1.84 7.65 21.71
C PHE A 48 1.25 8.75 20.81
N PRO A 49 0.06 9.30 21.15
CA PRO A 49 -0.58 10.33 20.35
C PRO A 49 0.22 11.65 20.33
N GLN A 50 1.16 11.84 21.26
CA GLN A 50 2.02 13.03 21.28
C GLN A 50 2.91 13.15 20.04
N ILE A 51 3.27 12.03 19.39
CA ILE A 51 4.12 12.03 18.20
C ILE A 51 3.43 12.73 17.02
N PRO A 52 2.27 12.24 16.53
CA PRO A 52 1.55 12.91 15.45
C PRO A 52 1.04 14.31 15.85
N GLU A 53 0.73 14.55 17.12
CA GLU A 53 0.36 15.87 17.62
C GLU A 53 1.52 16.88 17.54
N TYR A 54 2.75 16.47 17.86
CA TYR A 54 3.95 17.30 17.71
C TYR A 54 4.16 17.70 16.25
N PHE A 55 4.07 16.75 15.32
CA PHE A 55 4.17 17.05 13.89
C PHE A 55 3.02 17.93 13.39
N ALA A 56 1.79 17.65 13.82
CA ALA A 56 0.63 18.48 13.46
C ALA A 56 0.85 19.95 13.83
N ASN A 57 1.31 20.21 15.06
CA ASN A 57 1.64 21.56 15.52
C ASN A 57 2.81 22.18 14.76
N LEU A 58 3.87 21.40 14.48
CA LEU A 58 5.04 21.87 13.72
C LEU A 58 4.69 22.32 12.31
N PHE A 59 3.79 21.60 11.64
CA PHE A 59 3.31 21.93 10.30
C PHE A 59 2.14 22.94 10.30
N GLY A 60 1.67 23.38 11.47
CA GLY A 60 0.60 24.37 11.62
C GLY A 60 -0.82 23.84 11.39
N PHE A 61 -1.06 22.54 11.57
CA PHE A 61 -2.40 21.95 11.52
C PHE A 61 -3.17 22.21 12.82
N GLU A 62 -4.41 22.68 12.71
CA GLU A 62 -5.28 22.93 13.88
C GLU A 62 -5.68 21.67 14.65
N THR A 63 -5.76 20.52 13.95
CA THR A 63 -6.11 19.25 14.58
C THR A 63 -5.19 18.13 14.10
N MET A 64 -4.87 17.21 15.03
CA MET A 64 -4.15 15.96 14.72
C MET A 64 -4.83 15.16 13.62
N SER A 65 -6.18 15.15 13.60
CA SER A 65 -6.96 14.45 12.56
C SER A 65 -6.68 14.97 11.15
N ASN A 66 -6.55 16.29 10.98
CA ASN A 66 -6.25 16.89 9.68
C ASN A 66 -4.85 16.51 9.19
N PHE A 67 -3.86 16.51 10.09
CA PHE A 67 -2.51 16.04 9.80
C PHE A 67 -2.51 14.57 9.34
N LEU A 68 -3.18 13.69 10.10
CA LEU A 68 -3.28 12.26 9.75
C LEU A 68 -3.98 12.05 8.40
N LEU A 69 -5.01 12.84 8.10
CA LEU A 69 -5.72 12.76 6.82
C LEU A 69 -4.82 13.16 5.65
N VAL A 70 -4.08 14.26 5.76
CA VAL A 70 -3.12 14.69 4.73
C VAL A 70 -2.03 13.62 4.53
N MET A 71 -1.50 13.07 5.64
CA MET A 71 -0.52 11.99 5.57
C MET A 71 -1.08 10.74 4.88
N ALA A 72 -2.32 10.35 5.17
CA ALA A 72 -2.97 9.22 4.52
C ALA A 72 -3.15 9.44 3.01
N VAL A 73 -3.53 10.65 2.59
CA VAL A 73 -3.65 11.01 1.17
C VAL A 73 -2.28 10.97 0.48
N LEU A 74 -1.27 11.60 1.07
CA LEU A 74 0.10 11.60 0.52
C LEU A 74 0.65 10.18 0.38
N PHE A 75 0.46 9.34 1.40
CA PHE A 75 0.88 7.95 1.36
C PHE A 75 0.15 7.17 0.27
N SER A 76 -1.16 7.39 0.12
CA SER A 76 -1.97 6.76 -0.94
C SER A 76 -1.49 7.17 -2.34
N LEU A 77 -1.13 8.44 -2.54
CA LEU A 77 -0.57 8.93 -3.81
C LEU A 77 0.77 8.26 -4.13
N LEU A 78 1.67 8.13 -3.15
CA LEU A 78 2.93 7.42 -3.34
C LEU A 78 2.69 5.96 -3.73
N GLN A 79 1.73 5.31 -3.07
CA GLN A 79 1.36 3.94 -3.39
C GLN A 79 0.80 3.80 -4.82
N LEU A 80 -0.03 4.75 -5.26
CA LEU A 80 -0.54 4.78 -6.63
C LEU A 80 0.59 4.92 -7.66
N ILE A 81 1.60 5.75 -7.39
CA ILE A 81 2.76 5.91 -8.28
C ILE A 81 3.55 4.58 -8.37
N ILE A 82 3.80 3.94 -7.23
CA ILE A 82 4.48 2.64 -7.16
C ILE A 82 3.68 1.58 -7.95
N PHE A 83 2.37 1.50 -7.72
CA PHE A 83 1.49 0.57 -8.42
C PHE A 83 1.47 0.83 -9.93
N THR A 84 1.42 2.10 -10.34
CA THR A 84 1.46 2.51 -11.75
C THR A 84 2.76 2.02 -12.39
N LYS A 85 3.91 2.21 -11.74
CA LYS A 85 5.21 1.73 -12.21
C LYS A 85 5.22 0.22 -12.41
N TYR A 86 4.73 -0.56 -11.45
CA TYR A 86 4.65 -2.02 -11.58
C TYR A 86 3.73 -2.43 -12.74
N THR A 87 2.58 -1.79 -12.88
CA THR A 87 1.61 -2.05 -13.95
C THR A 87 2.18 -1.73 -15.32
N THR A 88 2.91 -0.61 -15.45
CA THR A 88 3.60 -0.25 -16.70
C THR A 88 4.62 -1.31 -17.07
N LYS A 89 5.48 -1.73 -16.14
CA LYS A 89 6.48 -2.78 -16.40
C LYS A 89 5.82 -4.09 -16.84
N GLN A 90 4.79 -4.54 -16.14
CA GLN A 90 4.04 -5.75 -16.50
C GLN A 90 3.44 -5.65 -17.90
N THR A 91 2.91 -4.48 -18.26
CA THR A 91 2.35 -4.23 -19.60
C THR A 91 3.42 -4.38 -20.69
N ASP A 92 4.63 -3.88 -20.46
CA ASP A 92 5.73 -3.98 -21.41
C ASP A 92 6.28 -5.42 -21.51
N ASP A 93 6.41 -6.12 -20.38
CA ASP A 93 6.80 -7.54 -20.36
C ASP A 93 5.79 -8.40 -21.17
N ILE A 94 4.48 -8.14 -21.02
CA ILE A 94 3.43 -8.82 -21.81
C ILE A 94 3.58 -8.54 -23.30
N LYS A 95 3.87 -7.29 -23.70
CA LYS A 95 4.08 -6.95 -25.12
C LYS A 95 5.29 -7.72 -25.70
N SER A 96 6.39 -7.80 -24.95
CA SER A 96 7.58 -8.56 -25.36
C SER A 96 7.27 -10.04 -25.52
N LEU A 97 6.54 -10.65 -24.59
CA LEU A 97 6.12 -12.05 -24.69
C LEU A 97 5.22 -12.30 -25.90
N ILE A 98 4.27 -11.40 -26.19
CA ILE A 98 3.41 -11.49 -27.38
C ILE A 98 4.25 -11.47 -28.67
N GLN A 99 5.29 -10.61 -28.72
CA GLN A 99 6.17 -10.53 -29.87
C GLN A 99 7.00 -11.81 -30.05
N GLU A 100 7.61 -12.33 -28.99
CA GLU A 100 8.35 -13.60 -29.05
C GLU A 100 7.46 -14.76 -29.51
N VAL A 101 6.25 -14.88 -28.94
CA VAL A 101 5.29 -15.93 -29.33
C VAL A 101 4.89 -15.79 -30.80
N SER A 102 4.71 -14.56 -31.30
CA SER A 102 4.36 -14.32 -32.71
C SER A 102 5.49 -14.73 -33.66
N ILE A 103 6.75 -14.40 -33.32
CA ILE A 103 7.92 -14.81 -34.09
C ILE A 103 8.08 -16.33 -34.08
N LEU A 104 7.89 -16.96 -32.92
CA LEU A 104 7.97 -18.43 -32.79
C LEU A 104 6.90 -19.13 -33.63
N LYS A 105 5.64 -18.65 -33.61
CA LYS A 105 4.56 -19.20 -34.44
C LYS A 105 4.87 -19.09 -35.94
N GLU A 106 5.43 -17.97 -36.38
CA GLU A 106 5.81 -17.77 -37.77
C GLU A 106 6.94 -18.71 -38.22
N LYS A 107 7.91 -18.99 -37.35
CA LYS A 107 8.99 -19.96 -37.63
C LYS A 107 8.44 -21.38 -37.79
N VAL A 108 7.59 -21.83 -36.86
CA VAL A 108 6.96 -23.15 -36.93
C VAL A 108 6.15 -23.31 -38.22
N LYS A 109 5.37 -22.29 -38.59
CA LYS A 109 4.58 -22.31 -39.84
C LYS A 109 5.42 -22.42 -41.11
N LYS A 110 6.69 -21.96 -41.09
CA LYS A 110 7.60 -22.05 -42.24
C LYS A 110 8.32 -23.39 -42.34
N GLU A 111 8.35 -24.15 -41.26
CA GLU A 111 8.97 -25.49 -41.19
C GLU A 111 7.96 -26.61 -41.53
N GLU A 112 6.66 -26.30 -41.58
CA GLU A 112 5.57 -27.13 -42.13
C GLU A 112 5.39 -26.91 -43.64
#